data_AF-A0A2G1X239-F1
#
_entry.id   AF-A0A2G1X239-F1
#
_cell.length_a   1.000
_cell.length_b   1.000
_cell.length_c   1.000
_cell.angle_alpha   90.00
_cell.angle_beta   90.00
_cell.angle_gamma   90.00
#
_symmetry.space_group_name_H-M   'P 1'
#
loop_
_entity.id
_entity.type
_entity.pdbx_description
1 polymer ?
#
loop_
_entity_poly.entity_id
_entity_poly.type
_entity_poly.pdbx_seq_one_letter_code
_entity_poly.pdbx_strand_id
1 'polypeptide(L)'
;FGGAAAGNPRAVLVLAALAGLSTFTREVIKDVEDVAGDREEGLATLPIAVGERTALRIGAAALVVAVAVSPLPYRSGTLGAAYLAVVAVADAVMLYATYESFSDPAAAQRRFKYGTFLAAAAFVVGRAAVVA
;
A
#
# COMPACT_ATOMS: atom_id res chain seq x y z
N PHE A 1 -8.26 -16.57 -0.64
CA PHE A 1 -7.98 -17.92 -0.10
C PHE A 1 -7.39 -17.91 1.33
N GLY A 2 -6.45 -17.02 1.69
CA GLY A 2 -5.82 -17.04 3.03
C GLY A 2 -6.74 -16.75 4.24
N GLY A 3 -7.72 -15.86 4.12
CA GLY A 3 -8.60 -15.51 5.25
C GLY A 3 -9.85 -16.38 5.42
N ALA A 4 -10.26 -17.11 4.38
CA ALA A 4 -11.31 -18.13 4.49
C ALA A 4 -10.85 -19.33 5.34
N ALA A 5 -9.55 -19.64 5.33
CA ALA A 5 -8.94 -20.68 6.16
C ALA A 5 -8.80 -20.29 7.65
N ALA A 6 -8.95 -18.99 7.99
CA ALA A 6 -8.76 -18.48 9.35
C ALA A 6 -10.08 -18.28 10.13
N GLY A 7 -11.25 -18.49 9.51
CA GLY A 7 -12.55 -18.38 10.17
C GLY A 7 -12.94 -16.97 10.66
N ASN A 8 -12.15 -15.93 10.35
CA ASN A 8 -12.35 -14.58 10.86
C ASN A 8 -12.58 -13.57 9.70
N PRO A 9 -13.84 -13.25 9.37
CA PRO A 9 -14.15 -12.33 8.27
C PRO A 9 -13.64 -10.90 8.51
N ARG A 10 -13.48 -10.47 9.76
CA ARG A 10 -12.93 -9.14 10.07
C ARG A 10 -11.45 -9.05 9.70
N ALA A 11 -10.68 -10.10 9.98
CA ALA A 11 -9.28 -10.16 9.57
C ALA A 11 -9.15 -10.12 8.05
N VAL A 12 -9.98 -10.85 7.32
CA VAL A 12 -10.01 -10.82 5.84
C VAL A 12 -10.22 -9.39 5.33
N LEU A 13 -11.20 -8.68 5.89
CA LEU A 13 -11.54 -7.31 5.47
C LEU A 13 -10.40 -6.33 5.76
N VAL A 14 -9.75 -6.43 6.93
CA VAL A 14 -8.59 -5.58 7.25
C VAL A 14 -7.45 -5.84 6.27
N LEU A 15 -7.13 -7.10 5.99
CA LEU A 15 -6.06 -7.44 5.04
C LEU A 15 -6.39 -6.98 3.61
N ALA A 16 -7.64 -7.12 3.18
CA ALA A 16 -8.11 -6.64 1.89
C ALA A 16 -8.06 -5.11 1.81
N ALA A 17 -8.44 -4.40 2.87
CA ALA A 17 -8.36 -2.95 2.94
C ALA A 17 -6.91 -2.47 2.86
N LEU A 18 -5.99 -3.08 3.61
CA LEU A 18 -4.56 -2.74 3.56
C LEU A 18 -3.99 -2.93 2.15
N ALA A 19 -4.21 -4.10 1.55
CA ALA A 19 -3.73 -4.40 0.20
C ALA A 19 -4.38 -3.49 -0.86
N GLY A 20 -5.68 -3.23 -0.73
CA GLY A 20 -6.44 -2.37 -1.65
C GLY A 20 -5.95 -0.92 -1.61
N LEU A 21 -5.82 -0.33 -0.41
CA LEU A 21 -5.36 1.05 -0.23
C LEU A 21 -3.90 1.24 -0.68
N SER A 22 -3.01 0.29 -0.35
CA SER A 22 -1.61 0.37 -0.78
C SER A 22 -1.48 0.20 -2.30
N THR A 23 -2.25 -0.72 -2.91
CA THR A 23 -2.25 -0.93 -4.37
C THR A 23 -2.82 0.30 -5.07
N PHE A 24 -3.93 0.84 -4.58
CA PHE A 24 -4.51 2.08 -5.13
C PHE A 24 -3.51 3.23 -5.10
N THR A 25 -2.80 3.43 -3.98
CA THR A 25 -1.75 4.45 -3.89
C THR A 25 -0.67 4.25 -4.95
N ARG A 26 -0.20 3.02 -5.15
CA ARG A 26 0.81 2.68 -6.14
C ARG A 26 0.34 2.95 -7.58
N GLU A 27 -0.89 2.57 -7.91
CA GLU A 27 -1.45 2.83 -9.24
C GLU A 27 -1.60 4.34 -9.49
N VAL A 28 -2.00 5.12 -8.47
CA VAL A 28 -2.03 6.59 -8.58
C VAL A 28 -0.63 7.18 -8.87
N ILE A 29 0.41 6.69 -8.21
CA ILE A 29 1.80 7.14 -8.48
C ILE A 29 2.21 6.73 -9.91
N LYS A 30 1.87 5.51 -10.33
CA LYS A 30 2.11 5.00 -11.69
C LYS A 30 1.46 5.90 -12.74
N ASP A 31 0.18 6.20 -12.58
CA ASP A 31 -0.57 7.00 -13.56
C ASP A 31 -0.03 8.43 -13.64
N VAL A 32 0.58 8.95 -12.57
CA VAL A 32 1.27 10.25 -12.60
C VAL A 32 2.61 10.15 -13.34
N GLU A 33 3.36 9.07 -13.18
CA GLU A 33 4.57 8.80 -13.98
C GLU A 33 4.23 8.70 -15.47
N ASP A 34 3.12 8.05 -15.81
CA ASP A 34 2.69 7.76 -17.18
C ASP A 34 1.83 8.88 -17.82
N VAL A 35 1.56 9.99 -17.09
CA VAL A 35 0.52 10.98 -17.45
C VAL A 35 0.66 11.59 -18.85
N ALA A 36 1.89 11.77 -19.33
CA ALA A 36 2.16 12.33 -20.66
C ALA A 36 1.77 11.33 -21.76
N GLY A 37 2.18 10.07 -21.61
CA GLY A 37 1.85 8.99 -22.54
C GLY A 37 0.35 8.67 -22.52
N ASP A 38 -0.25 8.57 -21.32
CA ASP A 38 -1.68 8.35 -21.16
C ASP A 38 -2.51 9.43 -21.89
N ARG A 39 -2.05 10.69 -21.86
CA ARG A 39 -2.72 11.80 -22.54
C ARG A 39 -2.60 11.71 -24.06
N GLU A 40 -1.44 11.32 -24.57
CA GLU A 40 -1.23 11.12 -26.01
C GLU A 40 -2.08 9.96 -26.56
N GLU A 41 -2.29 8.91 -25.75
CA GLU A 41 -3.16 7.78 -26.07
C GLU A 41 -4.66 8.07 -25.85
N GLY A 42 -5.01 9.23 -25.30
CA GLY A 42 -6.40 9.63 -25.05
C GLY A 42 -7.05 8.89 -23.87
N LEU A 43 -6.25 8.38 -22.92
CA LEU A 43 -6.74 7.73 -21.71
C LEU A 43 -7.27 8.74 -20.70
N ALA A 44 -8.25 8.32 -19.91
CA ALA A 44 -8.87 9.13 -18.85
C ALA A 44 -8.43 8.64 -17.46
N THR A 45 -7.15 8.80 -17.12
CA THR A 45 -6.61 8.42 -15.81
C THR A 45 -6.89 9.50 -14.75
N LEU A 46 -6.80 9.14 -13.47
CA LEU A 46 -7.04 10.06 -12.36
C LEU A 46 -6.21 11.36 -12.45
N PRO A 47 -4.88 11.33 -12.70
CA PRO A 47 -4.11 12.56 -12.83
C PRO A 47 -4.48 13.41 -14.05
N ILE A 48 -5.02 12.81 -15.12
CA ILE A 48 -5.57 13.56 -16.26
C ILE A 48 -6.87 14.26 -15.87
N ALA A 49 -7.74 13.59 -15.11
CA ALA A 49 -9.05 14.12 -14.73
C ALA A 49 -8.99 15.23 -13.66
N VAL A 50 -8.13 15.09 -12.64
CA VAL A 50 -8.09 16.01 -11.48
C VAL A 50 -6.75 16.74 -11.30
N GLY A 51 -5.79 16.47 -12.18
CA GLY A 51 -4.42 16.97 -12.09
C GLY A 51 -3.51 16.09 -11.22
N GLU A 52 -2.23 16.01 -11.60
CA GLU A 52 -1.20 15.17 -10.96
C GLU A 52 -1.11 15.40 -9.45
N ARG A 53 -0.97 16.66 -9.00
CA ARG A 53 -0.85 16.98 -7.57
C ARG A 53 -2.08 16.58 -6.76
N THR A 54 -3.27 16.70 -7.33
CA THR A 54 -4.51 16.30 -6.64
C THR A 54 -4.60 14.78 -6.56
N ALA A 55 -4.27 14.08 -7.65
CA ALA A 55 -4.21 12.62 -7.68
C ALA A 55 -3.23 12.11 -6.60
N LEU A 56 -2.00 12.63 -6.55
CA LEU A 56 -1.01 12.24 -5.53
C LEU A 56 -1.50 12.51 -4.10
N ARG A 57 -2.22 13.61 -3.84
CA ARG A 57 -2.83 13.87 -2.52
C ARG A 57 -3.89 12.83 -2.16
N ILE A 58 -4.70 12.40 -3.12
CA ILE A 58 -5.71 11.34 -2.92
C ILE A 58 -5.01 10.01 -2.61
N GLY A 59 -3.97 9.66 -3.37
CA GLY A 59 -3.14 8.47 -3.10
C GLY A 59 -2.48 8.54 -1.71
N ALA A 60 -1.90 9.68 -1.36
CA ALA A 60 -1.29 9.88 -0.04
C ALA A 60 -2.28 9.73 1.11
N ALA A 61 -3.49 10.28 0.97
CA ALA A 61 -4.54 10.09 1.96
C ALA A 61 -4.92 8.62 2.12
N ALA A 62 -5.05 7.88 1.02
CA ALA A 62 -5.31 6.45 1.04
C ALA A 62 -4.20 5.65 1.75
N LEU A 63 -2.93 5.98 1.49
CA LEU A 63 -1.80 5.34 2.19
C LEU A 63 -1.79 5.66 3.67
N VAL A 64 -2.04 6.92 4.07
CA VAL A 64 -2.09 7.29 5.49
C VAL A 64 -3.16 6.49 6.23
N VAL A 65 -4.32 6.27 5.60
CA VAL A 65 -5.36 5.37 6.14
C VAL A 65 -4.83 3.94 6.25
N ALA A 66 -4.14 3.42 5.23
CA ALA A 66 -3.56 2.08 5.27
C ALA A 66 -2.57 1.92 6.44
N VAL A 67 -1.66 2.89 6.63
CA VAL A 67 -0.68 2.90 7.74
C VAL A 67 -1.37 3.01 9.10
N ALA A 68 -2.44 3.79 9.22
CA ALA A 68 -3.20 3.87 10.47
C ALA A 68 -3.91 2.54 10.82
N VAL A 69 -4.32 1.78 9.80
CA VAL A 69 -4.99 0.48 9.92
C VAL A 69 -3.99 -0.67 10.11
N SER A 70 -2.73 -0.53 9.66
CA SER A 70 -1.72 -1.59 9.66
C SER A 70 -1.39 -2.23 11.02
N PRO A 71 -1.56 -1.57 12.19
CA PRO A 71 -1.37 -2.22 13.49
C PRO A 71 -2.53 -3.12 13.94
N LEU A 72 -3.70 -3.06 13.27
CA LEU A 72 -4.89 -3.81 13.70
C LEU A 72 -4.70 -5.34 13.71
N PRO A 73 -4.09 -5.98 12.70
CA PRO A 73 -3.84 -7.42 12.72
C PRO A 73 -2.99 -7.90 13.91
N TYR A 74 -2.09 -7.05 14.42
CA TYR A 74 -1.34 -7.31 15.64
C TYR A 74 -2.22 -7.19 16.89
N ARG A 75 -2.99 -6.09 16.99
CA ARG A 75 -3.90 -5.86 18.14
C ARG A 75 -5.00 -6.91 18.27
N SER A 76 -5.47 -7.47 17.16
CA SER A 76 -6.47 -8.55 17.14
C SER A 76 -5.87 -9.94 17.38
N GLY A 77 -4.57 -10.04 17.65
CA GLY A 77 -3.86 -11.32 17.85
C GLY A 77 -3.79 -12.18 16.58
N THR A 78 -4.06 -11.61 15.40
CA THR A 78 -4.06 -12.34 14.13
C THR A 78 -2.64 -12.55 13.59
N LEU A 79 -1.75 -11.60 13.88
CA LEU A 79 -0.33 -11.62 13.52
C LEU A 79 0.53 -11.28 14.75
N GLY A 80 1.70 -11.91 14.86
CA GLY A 80 2.61 -11.72 16.00
C GLY A 80 3.42 -10.41 15.97
N ALA A 81 4.21 -10.14 17.00
CA ALA A 81 5.05 -8.93 17.09
C ALA A 81 6.05 -8.79 15.93
N ALA A 82 6.51 -9.91 15.35
CA ALA A 82 7.38 -9.91 14.17
C ALA A 82 6.71 -9.24 12.96
N TYR A 83 5.40 -9.38 12.78
CA TYR A 83 4.65 -8.64 11.75
C TYR A 83 4.77 -7.14 11.95
N LEU A 84 4.56 -6.67 13.18
CA LEU A 84 4.55 -5.24 13.50
C LEU A 84 5.90 -4.58 13.16
N ALA A 85 7.00 -5.27 13.45
CA ALA A 85 8.34 -4.77 13.12
C ALA A 85 8.55 -4.65 11.60
N VAL A 86 8.20 -5.69 10.82
CA VAL A 86 8.42 -5.70 9.36
C VAL A 86 7.45 -4.75 8.65
N VAL A 87 6.18 -4.68 9.08
CA VAL A 87 5.20 -3.78 8.48
C VAL A 87 5.52 -2.32 8.76
N ALA A 88 6.08 -1.98 9.94
CA ALA A 88 6.51 -0.61 10.22
C ALA A 88 7.61 -0.14 9.25
N VAL A 89 8.55 -1.03 8.90
CA VAL A 89 9.57 -0.72 7.88
C VAL A 89 8.93 -0.57 6.49
N ALA A 90 8.00 -1.46 6.13
CA ALA A 90 7.27 -1.37 4.88
C ALA A 90 6.50 -0.05 4.76
N ASP A 91 5.77 0.34 5.81
CA ASP A 91 5.00 1.58 5.89
C ASP A 91 5.90 2.81 5.78
N ALA A 92 7.05 2.83 6.45
CA ALA A 92 8.03 3.90 6.33
C ALA A 92 8.56 4.06 4.89
N VAL A 93 8.89 2.94 4.23
CA VAL A 93 9.35 2.95 2.83
C VAL A 93 8.26 3.46 1.89
N MET A 94 7.01 3.00 2.07
CA MET A 94 5.89 3.45 1.25
C MET A 94 5.56 4.93 1.47
N LEU A 95 5.58 5.41 2.72
CA LEU A 95 5.36 6.83 3.05
C LEU A 95 6.44 7.72 2.42
N TYR A 96 7.71 7.30 2.50
CA TYR A 96 8.80 8.02 1.85
C TYR A 96 8.61 8.05 0.33
N ALA A 97 8.28 6.91 -0.29
CA ALA A 97 8.03 6.84 -1.72
C ALA A 97 6.86 7.74 -2.14
N THR A 98 5.75 7.75 -1.39
CA THR A 98 4.63 8.65 -1.65
C THR A 98 5.00 10.12 -1.49
N TYR A 99 5.83 10.49 -0.52
CA TYR A 99 6.36 11.85 -0.42
C TYR A 99 7.24 12.20 -1.63
N GLU A 100 8.15 11.30 -2.02
CA GLU A 100 9.04 11.46 -3.17
C GLU A 100 8.27 11.60 -4.50
N SER A 101 7.08 10.99 -4.61
CA SER A 101 6.26 11.06 -5.83
C SER A 101 5.85 12.47 -6.25
N PHE A 102 5.85 13.44 -5.33
CA PHE A 102 5.57 14.84 -5.65
C PHE A 102 6.71 15.53 -6.40
N SER A 103 7.90 14.94 -6.39
CA SER A 103 9.10 15.45 -7.06
C SER A 103 9.64 14.51 -8.15
N ASP A 104 9.60 13.21 -7.90
CA ASP A 104 10.11 12.16 -8.80
C ASP A 104 9.17 10.93 -8.74
N PRO A 105 8.06 10.95 -9.52
CA PRO A 105 7.11 9.83 -9.59
C PRO A 105 7.76 8.50 -9.98
N ALA A 106 8.74 8.51 -10.88
CA ALA A 106 9.39 7.31 -11.39
C ALA A 106 10.23 6.61 -10.31
N ALA A 107 11.01 7.39 -9.56
CA ALA A 107 11.80 6.84 -8.47
C ALA A 107 10.92 6.41 -7.28
N ALA A 108 9.87 7.19 -6.99
CA ALA A 108 8.84 6.83 -6.03
C ALA A 108 8.19 5.48 -6.36
N GLN A 109 7.80 5.26 -7.61
CA GLN A 109 7.14 4.03 -8.03
C GLN A 109 8.03 2.79 -7.82
N ARG A 110 9.32 2.89 -8.15
CA ARG A 110 10.31 1.83 -7.89
C ARG A 110 10.44 1.55 -6.39
N ARG A 111 10.50 2.58 -5.55
CA ARG A 111 10.61 2.43 -4.08
C ARG A 111 9.34 1.88 -3.45
N PHE A 112 8.17 2.32 -3.91
CA PHE A 112 6.88 1.85 -3.42
C PHE A 112 6.71 0.34 -3.64
N LYS A 113 7.21 -0.17 -4.77
CA LYS A 113 7.24 -1.61 -5.07
C LYS A 113 8.00 -2.41 -4.01
N TYR A 114 9.15 -1.91 -3.53
CA TYR A 114 9.89 -2.56 -2.44
C TYR A 114 9.10 -2.55 -1.13
N GLY A 115 8.47 -1.43 -0.78
CA GLY A 115 7.58 -1.35 0.39
C GLY A 115 6.43 -2.36 0.31
N THR A 116 5.84 -2.53 -0.87
CA THR A 116 4.78 -3.54 -1.10
C THR A 116 5.29 -4.97 -0.87
N PHE A 117 6.50 -5.30 -1.34
CA PHE A 117 7.09 -6.62 -1.10
C PHE A 117 7.42 -6.85 0.37
N LEU A 118 7.91 -5.84 1.09
CA LEU A 118 8.15 -5.91 2.53
C LEU A 118 6.84 -6.13 3.29
N ALA A 119 5.76 -5.45 2.92
CA ALA A 119 4.44 -5.66 3.52
C ALA A 119 3.94 -7.09 3.29
N ALA A 120 4.10 -7.64 2.07
CA ALA A 120 3.78 -9.03 1.77
C ALA A 120 4.61 -10.00 2.63
N ALA A 121 5.92 -9.76 2.79
CA ALA A 121 6.79 -10.55 3.65
C ALA A 121 6.36 -10.47 5.13
N ALA A 122 5.93 -9.30 5.61
CA ALA A 122 5.43 -9.11 6.97
C ALA A 122 4.26 -10.05 7.26
N PHE A 123 3.35 -10.24 6.31
CA PHE A 123 2.22 -11.18 6.48
C PHE A 123 2.69 -12.63 6.62
N VAL A 124 3.66 -13.05 5.81
CA VAL A 124 4.21 -14.42 5.87
C VAL A 124 4.92 -14.66 7.20
N VAL A 125 5.85 -13.77 7.57
CA VAL A 125 6.61 -13.86 8.83
C VAL A 125 5.67 -13.78 10.04
N GLY A 126 4.70 -12.88 9.99
CA GLY A 126 3.70 -12.67 11.04
C GLY A 126 2.83 -13.89 11.31
N ARG A 127 2.43 -14.63 10.26
CA ARG A 127 1.65 -15.86 10.39
C ARG A 127 2.52 -17.02 10.86
N ALA A 128 3.73 -17.17 10.33
CA ALA A 128 4.64 -18.23 10.75
C ALA A 128 4.94 -18.15 12.26
N ALA A 129 5.17 -16.95 12.79
CA ALA A 129 5.47 -16.74 14.21
C ALA A 129 4.29 -17.01 15.17
N VAL A 130 3.06 -17.10 14.68
CA VAL A 130 1.86 -17.41 15.50
C VAL A 130 1.52 -18.90 15.47
N VAL A 131 1.96 -19.61 14.43
CA VAL A 131 1.70 -21.06 14.26
C VAL A 131 2.84 -21.92 14.82
N ALA A 132 4.04 -21.35 14.98
CA ALA A 132 5.18 -21.97 15.66
C ALA A 132 5.03 -21.91 17.19
#